data_AF-A0A3L7U2P8-F1
#
_entry.id   AF-A0A3L7U2P8-F1
#
_cell.length_a   1.000
_cell.length_b   1.000
_cell.length_c   1.000
_cell.angle_alpha   90.00
_cell.angle_beta   90.00
_cell.angle_gamma   90.00
#
_symmetry.space_group_name_H-M   'P 1'
#
loop_
_entity.id
_entity.type
_entity.pdbx_description
1 polymer ?
#
loop_
_entity_poly.entity_id
_entity_poly.type
_entity_poly.pdbx_seq_one_letter_code
_entity_poly.pdbx_strand_id
1 'polypeptide(L)'
;MTQFSNRASSDKHADAHSAPPLLRYASVDPEARLSLPSGSFTTPALSSSLLGAIALMLGTYVPSFIFRHSEIGEVLWKYLTAFDRIPILIMFFSCWSVSILVIKSFKIVAQRKAFEIHFAPDDPEWSIARSNAMQVVEAIESKVQGVEGFMYLNRVTSVLRAVRNVGRVGDIDEMLQSRADNEELQIDGGYVPVKGFIWAIPVLGFIGTVLGLTEAIGRFGGVLGAQGSDLKTITTQLTQVIGGLDTAFVTTGEGLVAALGIHLFLTFLRRADDRFMDDCRAQCSRHVTSRVRVGTNEN
;
A
#
# COMPACT_ATOMS: atom_id res chain seq x y z
N MET A 1 -41.44 -53.04 1.44
CA MET A 1 -41.62 -51.74 0.77
C MET A 1 -42.50 -50.91 1.69
N THR A 2 -42.09 -49.80 2.30
CA THR A 2 -40.92 -48.95 2.12
C THR A 2 -40.81 -48.12 3.42
N GLN A 3 -39.59 -47.96 3.92
CA GLN A 3 -39.23 -46.99 4.97
C GLN A 3 -39.76 -45.59 4.61
N PHE A 4 -40.13 -44.76 5.57
CA PHE A 4 -39.69 -43.35 5.71
C PHE A 4 -40.43 -42.63 6.85
N SER A 5 -39.70 -41.69 7.46
CA SER A 5 -40.16 -40.66 8.39
C SER A 5 -40.21 -41.02 9.88
N ASN A 6 -39.06 -41.38 10.43
CA ASN A 6 -38.70 -40.98 11.78
C ASN A 6 -37.60 -39.92 11.67
N ARG A 7 -37.99 -38.66 11.43
CA ARG A 7 -37.09 -37.51 11.33
C ARG A 7 -37.71 -36.31 12.04
N ALA A 8 -37.92 -36.45 13.34
CA ALA A 8 -38.40 -35.39 14.21
C ALA A 8 -37.68 -35.45 15.56
N SER A 9 -36.33 -35.41 15.55
CA SER A 9 -35.55 -35.17 16.78
C SER A 9 -34.09 -34.71 16.55
N SER A 10 -33.72 -34.26 15.34
CA SER A 10 -32.33 -33.91 15.02
C SER A 10 -32.18 -32.47 14.52
N ASP A 11 -32.74 -31.51 15.23
CA ASP A 11 -32.56 -30.07 14.95
C ASP A 11 -32.35 -29.25 16.25
N LYS A 12 -31.62 -29.82 17.22
CA LYS A 12 -31.24 -29.10 18.46
C LYS A 12 -29.76 -29.26 18.87
N HIS A 13 -28.87 -29.61 17.94
CA HIS A 13 -27.44 -29.73 18.22
C HIS A 13 -26.53 -29.06 17.16
N ALA A 14 -26.85 -27.83 16.74
CA ALA A 14 -25.97 -27.07 15.84
C ALA A 14 -25.60 -25.65 16.30
N ASP A 15 -26.05 -25.18 17.47
CA ASP A 15 -25.79 -23.80 17.94
C ASP A 15 -25.13 -23.74 19.31
N ALA A 16 -24.15 -24.60 19.57
CA ALA A 16 -23.34 -24.52 20.79
C ALA A 16 -21.89 -24.85 20.44
N HIS A 17 -21.15 -23.84 19.96
CA HIS A 17 -19.69 -23.62 20.03
C HIS A 17 -19.25 -22.74 18.86
N SER A 18 -19.59 -21.46 18.89
CA SER A 18 -18.93 -20.47 18.02
C SER A 18 -18.87 -19.14 18.76
N ALA A 19 -17.94 -19.07 19.72
CA ALA A 19 -17.44 -17.76 20.13
C ALA A 19 -17.05 -17.00 18.85
N PRO A 20 -17.50 -15.74 18.65
CA PRO A 20 -17.14 -15.01 17.45
C PRO A 20 -15.61 -14.98 17.33
N PRO A 21 -15.05 -15.22 16.13
CA PRO A 21 -13.61 -15.22 15.94
C PRO A 21 -13.04 -13.88 16.42
N LEU A 22 -11.98 -13.93 17.21
CA LEU A 22 -11.37 -12.75 17.83
C LEU A 22 -10.82 -11.78 16.79
N LEU A 23 -10.46 -12.28 15.59
CA LEU A 23 -9.97 -11.47 14.48
C LEU A 23 -10.55 -11.98 13.16
N ARG A 24 -11.13 -11.08 12.35
CA ARG A 24 -11.53 -11.35 10.96
C ARG A 24 -10.69 -10.50 10.03
N TYR A 25 -10.01 -11.11 9.08
CA TYR A 25 -9.20 -10.38 8.09
C TYR A 25 -10.03 -9.29 7.38
N ALA A 26 -11.28 -9.62 7.01
CA ALA A 26 -12.20 -8.72 6.31
C ALA A 26 -12.62 -7.47 7.12
N SER A 27 -12.54 -7.48 8.46
CA SER A 27 -12.86 -6.31 9.28
C SER A 27 -11.65 -5.43 9.59
N VAL A 28 -10.44 -5.94 9.36
CA VAL A 28 -9.18 -5.32 9.75
C VAL A 28 -8.44 -4.74 8.55
N ASP A 29 -8.53 -5.38 7.39
CA ASP A 29 -7.98 -4.85 6.15
C ASP A 29 -8.85 -3.69 5.58
N PRO A 30 -8.28 -2.50 5.31
CA PRO A 30 -9.02 -1.36 4.79
C PRO A 30 -9.70 -1.62 3.44
N GLU A 31 -9.11 -2.46 2.57
CA GLU A 31 -9.68 -2.77 1.27
C GLU A 31 -10.87 -3.72 1.41
N ALA A 32 -10.71 -4.78 2.21
CA ALA A 32 -11.81 -5.71 2.50
C ALA A 32 -12.97 -5.04 3.25
N ARG A 33 -12.69 -4.08 4.13
CA ARG A 33 -13.74 -3.28 4.82
C ARG A 33 -14.56 -2.43 3.84
N LEU A 34 -13.94 -1.97 2.77
CA LEU A 34 -14.59 -1.24 1.68
C LEU A 34 -15.14 -2.16 0.58
N SER A 35 -15.12 -3.50 0.77
CA SER A 35 -15.52 -4.51 -0.21
C SER A 35 -14.77 -4.41 -1.56
N LEU A 36 -13.58 -3.84 -1.55
CA LEU A 36 -12.71 -3.75 -2.71
C LEU A 36 -11.89 -5.03 -2.87
N PRO A 37 -11.40 -5.35 -4.08
CA PRO A 37 -10.45 -6.44 -4.27
C PRO A 37 -9.24 -6.19 -3.35
N SER A 38 -9.03 -7.06 -2.37
CA SER A 38 -7.86 -6.95 -1.48
C SER A 38 -6.62 -7.33 -2.26
N GLY A 39 -5.63 -6.46 -2.27
CA GLY A 39 -4.26 -6.82 -2.63
C GLY A 39 -3.68 -7.81 -1.60
N SER A 40 -2.54 -8.40 -1.94
CA SER A 40 -1.89 -9.41 -1.09
C SER A 40 -1.07 -8.74 0.03
N PHE A 41 -1.31 -9.17 1.27
CA PHE A 41 -0.63 -8.69 2.49
C PHE A 41 -0.64 -7.16 2.62
N THR A 42 0.53 -6.52 2.62
CA THR A 42 0.70 -5.06 2.70
C THR A 42 0.58 -4.36 1.34
N THR A 43 0.55 -5.10 0.23
CA THR A 43 0.48 -4.51 -1.10
C THR A 43 -0.99 -4.20 -1.44
N PRO A 44 -1.33 -2.95 -1.79
CA PRO A 44 -2.68 -2.59 -2.18
C PRO A 44 -3.02 -3.15 -3.57
N ALA A 45 -4.30 -3.36 -3.84
CA ALA A 45 -4.75 -3.70 -5.18
C ALA A 45 -4.61 -2.49 -6.13
N LEU A 46 -4.49 -2.79 -7.42
CA LEU A 46 -4.44 -1.74 -8.44
C LEU A 46 -5.75 -0.95 -8.48
N SER A 47 -6.90 -1.62 -8.35
CA SER A 47 -8.22 -1.00 -8.40
C SER A 47 -8.50 -0.10 -7.19
N SER A 48 -8.14 -0.53 -5.98
CA SER A 48 -8.32 0.26 -4.75
C SER A 48 -7.42 1.50 -4.74
N SER A 49 -6.16 1.35 -5.14
CA SER A 49 -5.22 2.47 -5.23
C SER A 49 -5.63 3.48 -6.31
N LEU A 50 -6.17 3.02 -7.44
CA LEU A 50 -6.69 3.91 -8.48
C LEU A 50 -7.96 4.63 -8.03
N LEU A 51 -8.89 3.94 -7.36
CA LEU A 51 -10.11 4.55 -6.84
C LEU A 51 -9.79 5.59 -5.77
N GLY A 52 -8.83 5.32 -4.88
CA GLY A 52 -8.33 6.30 -3.94
C GLY A 52 -7.63 7.49 -4.61
N ALA A 53 -6.88 7.25 -5.71
CA ALA A 53 -6.29 8.33 -6.51
C ALA A 53 -7.37 9.25 -7.10
N ILE A 54 -8.43 8.67 -7.68
CA ILE A 54 -9.57 9.43 -8.25
C ILE A 54 -10.28 10.21 -7.14
N ALA A 55 -10.52 9.59 -5.98
CA ALA A 55 -11.15 10.26 -4.84
C ALA A 55 -10.33 11.45 -4.34
N LEU A 56 -9.00 11.30 -4.23
CA LEU A 56 -8.09 12.39 -3.88
C LEU A 56 -8.07 13.50 -4.94
N MET A 57 -8.09 13.13 -6.22
CA MET A 57 -8.13 14.10 -7.32
C MET A 57 -9.46 14.87 -7.30
N LEU A 58 -10.60 14.21 -7.13
CA LEU A 58 -11.89 14.89 -6.99
C LEU A 58 -11.90 15.79 -5.75
N GLY A 59 -11.32 15.32 -4.64
CA GLY A 59 -11.19 16.08 -3.40
C GLY A 59 -10.34 17.35 -3.53
N THR A 60 -9.41 17.40 -4.47
CA THR A 60 -8.63 18.63 -4.75
C THR A 60 -9.30 19.49 -5.83
N TYR A 61 -9.77 18.91 -6.94
CA TYR A 61 -10.30 19.68 -8.08
C TYR A 61 -11.72 20.22 -7.86
N VAL A 62 -12.61 19.49 -7.19
CA VAL A 62 -14.00 19.94 -6.98
C VAL A 62 -14.07 21.17 -6.09
N PRO A 63 -13.41 21.23 -4.92
CA PRO A 63 -13.38 22.46 -4.13
C PRO A 63 -12.72 23.61 -4.88
N SER A 64 -11.62 23.35 -5.59
CA SER A 64 -10.94 24.36 -6.41
C SER A 64 -11.86 24.97 -7.47
N PHE A 65 -12.72 24.17 -8.09
CA PHE A 65 -13.70 24.63 -9.06
C PHE A 65 -14.81 25.47 -8.40
N ILE A 66 -15.34 25.02 -7.26
CA ILE A 66 -16.42 25.71 -6.54
C ILE A 66 -15.95 27.08 -6.03
N PHE A 67 -14.73 27.14 -5.49
CA PHE A 67 -14.15 28.36 -4.93
C PHE A 67 -13.36 29.20 -5.94
N ARG A 68 -13.48 28.94 -7.24
CA ARG A 68 -12.73 29.64 -8.30
C ARG A 68 -12.89 31.17 -8.29
N HIS A 69 -13.94 31.68 -7.66
CA HIS A 69 -14.24 33.12 -7.55
C HIS A 69 -13.71 33.76 -6.25
N SER A 70 -13.11 32.97 -5.35
CA SER A 70 -12.40 33.44 -4.16
C SER A 70 -10.93 33.66 -4.51
N GLU A 71 -10.27 34.64 -3.89
CA GLU A 71 -8.85 34.97 -4.17
C GLU A 71 -7.93 33.75 -4.05
N ILE A 72 -8.14 32.90 -3.05
CA ILE A 72 -7.34 31.68 -2.84
C ILE A 72 -7.67 30.62 -3.90
N GLY A 73 -8.95 30.49 -4.27
CA GLY A 73 -9.39 29.48 -5.23
C GLY A 73 -9.00 29.81 -6.67
N GLU A 74 -8.93 31.09 -7.03
CA GLU A 74 -8.43 31.53 -8.33
C GLU A 74 -6.95 31.18 -8.49
N VAL A 75 -6.14 31.44 -7.47
CA VAL A 75 -4.72 31.08 -7.44
C VAL A 75 -4.53 29.56 -7.53
N LEU A 76 -5.28 28.79 -6.73
CA LEU A 76 -5.20 27.32 -6.74
C LEU A 76 -5.61 26.75 -8.10
N TRP A 77 -6.71 27.23 -8.68
CA TRP A 77 -7.20 26.79 -9.98
C TRP A 77 -6.20 27.11 -11.10
N LYS A 78 -5.60 28.31 -11.05
CA LYS A 78 -4.53 28.70 -11.98
C LYS A 78 -3.39 27.69 -11.90
N TYR A 79 -2.81 27.45 -10.73
CA TYR A 79 -1.67 26.53 -10.62
C TYR A 79 -2.02 25.07 -10.99
N LEU A 80 -3.23 24.60 -10.63
CA LEU A 80 -3.69 23.25 -10.98
C LEU A 80 -3.95 23.03 -12.47
N THR A 81 -4.20 24.08 -13.26
CA THR A 81 -4.68 23.93 -14.66
C THR A 81 -3.92 24.74 -15.71
N ALA A 82 -3.08 25.71 -15.33
CA ALA A 82 -2.63 26.77 -16.23
C ALA A 82 -1.67 26.35 -17.33
N PHE A 83 -0.82 25.34 -17.14
CA PHE A 83 0.28 25.07 -18.06
C PHE A 83 0.09 23.77 -18.85
N ASP A 84 -0.47 23.86 -20.07
CA ASP A 84 -0.65 22.75 -21.02
C ASP A 84 -1.19 21.44 -20.42
N ARG A 85 -1.99 21.53 -19.35
CA ARG A 85 -2.55 20.40 -18.60
C ARG A 85 -1.49 19.48 -17.95
N ILE A 86 -0.22 19.85 -17.96
CA ILE A 86 0.88 19.10 -17.33
C ILE A 86 0.71 19.02 -15.80
N PRO A 87 0.31 20.10 -15.09
CA PRO A 87 0.00 20.02 -13.65
C PRO A 87 -1.07 18.97 -13.31
N ILE A 88 -1.99 18.68 -14.23
CA ILE A 88 -3.01 17.64 -14.03
C ILE A 88 -2.37 16.25 -13.96
N LEU A 89 -1.40 15.98 -14.83
CA LEU A 89 -0.66 14.71 -14.83
C LEU A 89 0.22 14.58 -13.58
N ILE A 90 0.91 15.65 -13.19
CA ILE A 90 1.70 15.71 -11.96
C ILE A 90 0.82 15.42 -10.75
N MET A 91 -0.35 16.08 -10.66
CA MET A 91 -1.29 15.88 -9.56
C MET A 91 -1.87 14.46 -9.57
N PHE A 92 -2.22 13.92 -10.72
CA PHE A 92 -2.71 12.54 -10.84
C PHE A 92 -1.70 11.51 -10.30
N PHE A 93 -0.44 11.57 -10.74
CA PHE A 93 0.60 10.67 -10.23
C PHE A 93 0.91 10.90 -8.75
N SER A 94 0.79 12.14 -8.27
CA SER A 94 0.95 12.47 -6.86
C SER A 94 -0.16 11.87 -6.01
N CYS A 95 -1.43 12.07 -6.38
CA CYS A 95 -2.59 11.48 -5.72
C CYS A 95 -2.53 9.95 -5.73
N TRP A 96 -2.12 9.33 -6.84
CA TRP A 96 -1.99 7.88 -6.91
C TRP A 96 -0.88 7.36 -5.98
N SER A 97 0.27 8.02 -5.97
CA SER A 97 1.37 7.68 -5.04
C SER A 97 0.92 7.76 -3.58
N VAL A 98 0.26 8.86 -3.20
CA VAL A 98 -0.28 9.05 -1.85
C VAL A 98 -1.32 7.98 -1.52
N SER A 99 -2.22 7.66 -2.44
CA SER A 99 -3.22 6.62 -2.23
C SER A 99 -2.59 5.25 -1.95
N ILE A 100 -1.55 4.87 -2.71
CA ILE A 100 -0.83 3.61 -2.48
C ILE A 100 -0.20 3.61 -1.08
N LEU A 101 0.50 4.68 -0.71
CA LEU A 101 1.19 4.79 0.57
C LEU A 101 0.23 4.82 1.77
N VAL A 102 -0.91 5.51 1.65
CA VAL A 102 -1.93 5.57 2.71
C VAL A 102 -2.61 4.21 2.91
N ILE A 103 -2.99 3.53 1.84
CA ILE A 103 -3.61 2.19 1.97
C ILE A 103 -2.59 1.24 2.61
N LYS A 104 -1.33 1.29 2.17
CA LYS A 104 -0.26 0.44 2.71
C LYS A 104 0.02 0.73 4.19
N SER A 105 -0.01 2.00 4.63
CA SER A 105 0.16 2.33 6.06
C SER A 105 -0.95 1.73 6.94
N PHE A 106 -2.21 1.79 6.49
CA PHE A 106 -3.31 1.14 7.19
C PHE A 106 -3.18 -0.37 7.19
N LYS A 107 -2.72 -0.98 6.09
CA LYS A 107 -2.44 -2.42 6.02
C LYS A 107 -1.35 -2.86 6.99
N ILE A 108 -0.28 -2.10 7.16
CA ILE A 108 0.78 -2.42 8.15
C ILE A 108 0.19 -2.46 9.57
N VAL A 109 -0.63 -1.46 9.92
CA VAL A 109 -1.29 -1.41 11.23
C VAL A 109 -2.26 -2.58 11.41
N ALA A 110 -3.00 -2.92 10.36
CA ALA A 110 -3.89 -4.08 10.32
C ALA A 110 -3.13 -5.40 10.56
N GLN A 111 -1.97 -5.57 9.91
CA GLN A 111 -1.11 -6.75 10.06
C GLN A 111 -0.51 -6.87 11.46
N ARG A 112 -0.15 -5.75 12.10
CA ARG A 112 0.38 -5.74 13.48
C ARG A 112 -0.59 -6.31 14.51
N LYS A 113 -1.90 -6.21 14.29
CA LYS A 113 -2.90 -6.82 15.18
C LYS A 113 -2.80 -8.34 15.24
N ALA A 114 -2.20 -8.98 14.24
CA ALA A 114 -2.00 -10.42 14.26
C ALA A 114 -1.08 -10.88 15.39
N PHE A 115 -0.20 -10.01 15.88
CA PHE A 115 0.71 -10.32 16.99
C PHE A 115 0.01 -10.40 18.36
N GLU A 116 -1.21 -9.88 18.49
CA GLU A 116 -1.96 -9.93 19.75
C GLU A 116 -2.59 -11.32 20.00
N ILE A 117 -2.59 -12.19 18.98
CA ILE A 117 -3.18 -13.51 19.08
C ILE A 117 -2.20 -14.46 19.77
N HIS A 118 -2.52 -14.78 21.02
CA HIS A 118 -1.80 -15.78 21.81
C HIS A 118 -2.33 -17.18 21.47
N PHE A 119 -1.51 -17.97 20.76
CA PHE A 119 -1.84 -19.35 20.37
C PHE A 119 -1.04 -20.41 21.14
N ALA A 120 0.09 -20.05 21.76
CA ALA A 120 0.87 -20.93 22.60
C ALA A 120 0.54 -20.70 24.09
N PRO A 121 0.36 -21.75 24.91
CA PRO A 121 0.31 -21.61 26.36
C PRO A 121 1.61 -20.98 26.89
N ASP A 122 1.54 -20.16 27.93
CA ASP A 122 2.71 -19.54 28.57
C ASP A 122 3.59 -20.54 29.36
N ASP A 123 3.24 -21.83 29.32
CA ASP A 123 3.96 -22.90 30.01
C ASP A 123 5.35 -23.14 29.38
N PRO A 124 6.45 -23.00 30.14
CA PRO A 124 7.81 -23.26 29.67
C PRO A 124 8.08 -24.71 29.22
N GLU A 125 7.28 -25.69 29.68
CA GLU A 125 7.43 -27.10 29.29
C GLU A 125 6.67 -27.46 28.01
N TRP A 126 5.80 -26.56 27.54
CA TRP A 126 5.02 -26.80 26.33
C TRP A 126 5.91 -26.71 25.09
N SER A 127 6.07 -27.85 24.43
CA SER A 127 6.83 -27.98 23.18
C SER A 127 5.91 -28.36 22.02
N ILE A 128 6.23 -27.86 20.84
CA ILE A 128 5.57 -28.23 19.59
C ILE A 128 6.24 -29.52 19.11
N ALA A 129 5.54 -30.62 19.29
CA ALA A 129 5.90 -31.92 18.79
C ALA A 129 5.14 -32.21 17.49
N ARG A 130 5.61 -33.20 16.72
CA ARG A 130 4.92 -33.67 15.51
C ARG A 130 3.46 -34.06 15.75
N SER A 131 3.14 -34.51 16.96
CA SER A 131 1.79 -34.93 17.37
C SER A 131 0.83 -33.78 17.64
N ASN A 132 1.31 -32.62 18.10
CA ASN A 132 0.45 -31.49 18.49
C ASN A 132 0.45 -30.32 17.49
N ALA A 133 1.38 -30.29 16.51
CA ALA A 133 1.49 -29.21 15.54
C ALA A 133 0.16 -28.90 14.80
N MET A 134 -0.60 -29.94 14.43
CA MET A 134 -1.90 -29.75 13.77
C MET A 134 -2.98 -29.20 14.72
N GLN A 135 -2.94 -29.54 16.01
CA GLN A 135 -3.85 -28.99 17.01
C GLN A 135 -3.60 -27.48 17.20
N VAL A 136 -2.33 -27.05 17.11
CA VAL A 136 -1.98 -25.62 17.15
C VAL A 136 -2.49 -24.88 15.92
N VAL A 137 -2.40 -25.49 14.73
CA VAL A 137 -2.96 -24.91 13.49
C VAL A 137 -4.48 -24.74 13.62
N GLU A 138 -5.19 -25.77 14.09
CA GLU A 138 -6.64 -25.72 14.30
C GLU A 138 -7.04 -24.70 15.39
N ALA A 139 -6.23 -24.55 16.45
CA ALA A 139 -6.42 -23.52 17.47
C ALA A 139 -6.23 -22.09 16.93
N ILE A 140 -5.34 -21.89 15.95
CA ILE A 140 -5.18 -20.60 15.26
C ILE A 140 -6.37 -20.33 14.33
N GLU A 141 -6.74 -21.31 13.51
CA GLU A 141 -7.84 -21.20 12.52
C GLU A 141 -9.21 -21.02 13.18
N SER A 142 -9.43 -21.61 14.35
CA SER A 142 -10.65 -21.40 15.14
C SER A 142 -10.76 -20.00 15.74
N LYS A 143 -9.62 -19.35 16.06
CA LYS A 143 -9.59 -17.99 16.61
C LYS A 143 -9.61 -16.90 15.54
N VAL A 144 -9.14 -17.20 14.33
CA VAL A 144 -8.89 -16.22 13.26
C VAL A 144 -9.54 -16.64 11.95
N GLN A 145 -10.45 -15.82 11.42
CA GLN A 145 -10.97 -16.00 10.07
C GLN A 145 -10.06 -15.29 9.05
N GLY A 146 -9.52 -16.06 8.10
CA GLY A 146 -8.63 -15.55 7.05
C GLY A 146 -7.16 -15.47 7.46
N VAL A 147 -6.65 -16.53 8.11
CA VAL A 147 -5.23 -16.69 8.52
C VAL A 147 -4.26 -16.35 7.38
N GLU A 148 -4.58 -16.76 6.15
CA GLU A 148 -3.76 -16.55 4.95
C GLU A 148 -3.52 -15.07 4.62
N GLY A 149 -4.42 -14.18 5.05
CA GLY A 149 -4.27 -12.74 4.84
C GLY A 149 -3.23 -12.08 5.76
N PHE A 150 -2.86 -12.74 6.86
CA PHE A 150 -1.86 -12.22 7.80
C PHE A 150 -0.49 -12.85 7.55
N MET A 151 0.55 -12.03 7.30
CA MET A 151 1.90 -12.54 6.98
C MET A 151 2.43 -13.46 8.09
N TYR A 152 2.36 -13.00 9.35
CA TYR A 152 2.80 -13.75 10.51
C TYR A 152 2.08 -15.09 10.67
N LEU A 153 0.74 -15.09 10.67
CA LEU A 153 -0.04 -16.30 10.91
C LEU A 153 0.03 -17.27 9.73
N ASN A 154 0.06 -16.76 8.50
CA ASN A 154 0.25 -17.59 7.31
C ASN A 154 1.61 -18.29 7.32
N ARG A 155 2.67 -17.57 7.72
CA ARG A 155 4.01 -18.14 7.85
C ARG A 155 4.07 -19.23 8.92
N VAL A 156 3.54 -18.95 10.13
CA VAL A 156 3.49 -19.91 11.24
C VAL A 156 2.69 -21.16 10.87
N THR A 157 1.44 -20.99 10.40
CA THR A 157 0.56 -22.14 10.09
C THR A 157 1.11 -22.98 8.94
N SER A 158 1.67 -22.35 7.90
CA SER A 158 2.29 -23.08 6.79
C SER A 158 3.45 -23.97 7.25
N VAL A 159 4.29 -23.46 8.16
CA VAL A 159 5.42 -24.22 8.70
C VAL A 159 4.96 -25.31 9.64
N LEU A 160 3.99 -25.03 10.54
CA LEU A 160 3.42 -26.05 11.42
C LEU A 160 2.77 -27.21 10.67
N ARG A 161 2.11 -26.94 9.54
CA ARG A 161 1.59 -27.99 8.64
C ARG A 161 2.70 -28.85 8.04
N ALA A 162 3.89 -28.27 7.82
CA ALA A 162 5.05 -28.98 7.26
C ALA A 162 5.87 -29.75 8.31
N VAL A 163 5.78 -29.41 9.60
CA VAL A 163 6.53 -30.07 10.70
C VAL A 163 6.37 -31.60 10.70
N ARG A 164 5.22 -32.13 10.27
CA ARG A 164 4.99 -33.58 10.19
C ARG A 164 5.79 -34.28 9.09
N ASN A 165 6.27 -33.54 8.09
CA ASN A 165 7.05 -34.11 6.99
C ASN A 165 8.55 -33.79 7.12
N VAL A 166 8.92 -32.91 8.05
CA VAL A 166 10.28 -32.39 8.20
C VAL A 166 11.01 -33.06 9.35
N GLY A 167 12.22 -33.59 9.09
CA GLY A 167 12.97 -34.45 10.01
C GLY A 167 13.92 -33.72 10.96
N ARG A 168 14.18 -32.41 10.78
CA ARG A 168 15.10 -31.62 11.60
C ARG A 168 14.56 -30.22 11.88
N VAL A 169 14.93 -29.64 13.03
CA VAL A 169 14.59 -28.26 13.39
C VAL A 169 15.28 -27.25 12.44
N GLY A 170 16.49 -27.56 11.95
CA GLY A 170 17.20 -26.70 11.00
C GLY A 170 16.44 -26.47 9.70
N ASP A 171 15.82 -27.52 9.15
CA ASP A 171 15.02 -27.45 7.93
C ASP A 171 13.77 -26.54 8.13
N ILE A 172 13.22 -26.50 9.35
CA ILE A 172 12.09 -25.61 9.70
C ILE A 172 12.52 -24.15 9.70
N ASP A 173 13.70 -23.85 10.25
CA ASP A 173 14.26 -22.51 10.25
C ASP A 173 14.56 -22.04 8.82
N GLU A 174 15.15 -22.92 8.00
CA GLU A 174 15.40 -22.63 6.58
C GLU A 174 14.09 -22.35 5.81
N MET A 175 13.02 -23.12 6.06
CA MET A 175 11.70 -22.86 5.48
C MET A 175 11.12 -21.51 5.94
N LEU A 176 11.30 -21.13 7.20
CA LEU A 176 10.86 -19.83 7.74
C LEU A 176 11.61 -18.67 7.09
N GLN A 177 12.94 -18.79 6.92
CA GLN A 177 13.76 -17.76 6.29
C GLN A 177 13.45 -17.63 4.80
N SER A 178 13.39 -18.74 4.06
CA SER A 178 13.04 -18.72 2.64
C SER A 178 11.69 -18.06 2.37
N ARG A 179 10.69 -18.28 3.25
CA ARG A 179 9.40 -17.57 3.15
C ARG A 179 9.52 -16.09 3.50
N ALA A 180 10.30 -15.74 4.52
CA ALA A 180 10.55 -14.35 4.88
C ALA A 180 11.17 -13.57 3.72
N ASP A 181 12.10 -14.16 2.98
CA ASP A 181 12.77 -13.54 1.83
C ASP A 181 11.80 -13.34 0.66
N ASN A 182 10.95 -14.34 0.37
CA ASN A 182 9.91 -14.21 -0.66
C ASN A 182 8.90 -13.11 -0.32
N GLU A 183 8.52 -13.02 0.95
CA GLU A 183 7.62 -11.98 1.45
C GLU A 183 8.26 -10.58 1.37
N GLU A 184 9.56 -10.46 1.64
CA GLU A 184 10.32 -9.21 1.47
C GLU A 184 10.32 -8.73 0.02
N LEU A 185 10.57 -9.64 -0.93
CA LEU A 185 10.48 -9.33 -2.37
C LEU A 185 9.07 -8.86 -2.77
N GLN A 186 8.03 -9.45 -2.19
CA GLN A 186 6.65 -9.05 -2.46
C GLN A 186 6.31 -7.67 -1.91
N ILE A 187 6.78 -7.33 -0.71
CA ILE A 187 6.66 -5.99 -0.12
C ILE A 187 7.33 -4.95 -1.02
N ASP A 188 8.55 -5.25 -1.47
CA ASP A 188 9.33 -4.38 -2.36
C ASP A 188 8.66 -4.19 -3.72
N GLY A 189 8.06 -5.25 -4.27
CA GLY A 189 7.23 -5.20 -5.47
C GLY A 189 6.07 -4.21 -5.36
N GLY A 190 5.45 -4.11 -4.17
CA GLY A 190 4.37 -3.17 -3.91
C GLY A 190 4.78 -1.68 -3.96
N TYR A 191 6.08 -1.38 -3.90
CA TYR A 191 6.59 0.00 -4.01
C TYR A 191 7.05 0.38 -5.42
N VAL A 192 7.12 -0.57 -6.36
CA VAL A 192 7.60 -0.33 -7.73
C VAL A 192 6.82 0.80 -8.43
N PRO A 193 5.47 0.85 -8.42
CA PRO A 193 4.73 1.94 -9.06
C PRO A 193 5.06 3.31 -8.48
N VAL A 194 5.16 3.41 -7.14
CA VAL A 194 5.47 4.67 -6.45
C VAL A 194 6.87 5.15 -6.77
N LYS A 195 7.87 4.25 -6.83
CA LYS A 195 9.24 4.58 -7.26
C LYS A 195 9.24 5.12 -8.71
N GLY A 196 8.44 4.52 -9.58
CA GLY A 196 8.24 5.01 -10.96
C GLY A 196 7.65 6.41 -11.00
N PHE A 197 6.64 6.69 -10.17
CA PHE A 197 5.99 8.02 -10.12
C PHE A 197 6.90 9.11 -9.53
N ILE A 198 7.68 8.80 -8.48
CA ILE A 198 8.68 9.72 -7.92
C ILE A 198 9.68 10.16 -8.99
N TRP A 199 10.02 9.27 -9.92
CA TRP A 199 10.87 9.60 -11.07
C TRP A 199 10.11 10.37 -12.17
N ALA A 200 8.88 9.96 -12.49
CA ALA A 200 8.11 10.55 -13.57
C ALA A 200 7.66 11.99 -13.30
N ILE A 201 7.32 12.33 -12.05
CA ILE A 201 6.81 13.65 -11.67
C ILE A 201 7.83 14.77 -11.99
N PRO A 202 9.10 14.70 -11.56
CA PRO A 202 10.11 15.70 -11.94
C PRO A 202 10.36 15.79 -13.44
N VAL A 203 10.33 14.66 -14.14
CA VAL A 203 10.50 14.62 -15.60
C VAL A 203 9.34 15.35 -16.30
N LEU A 204 8.10 15.16 -15.85
CA LEU A 204 6.94 15.93 -16.34
C LEU A 204 7.08 17.43 -16.05
N GLY A 205 7.56 17.80 -14.87
CA GLY A 205 7.87 19.18 -14.53
C GLY A 205 8.87 19.78 -15.52
N PHE A 206 9.99 19.09 -15.76
CA PHE A 206 11.00 19.51 -16.73
C PHE A 206 10.45 19.61 -18.16
N ILE A 207 9.59 18.68 -18.59
CA ILE A 207 8.91 18.77 -19.89
C ILE A 207 8.06 20.06 -19.95
N GLY A 208 7.37 20.41 -18.86
CA GLY A 208 6.63 21.67 -18.75
C GLY A 208 7.52 22.90 -18.93
N THR A 209 8.69 22.95 -18.30
CA THR A 209 9.62 24.08 -18.51
C THR A 209 10.20 24.13 -19.91
N VAL A 210 10.55 22.99 -20.51
CA VAL A 210 11.05 22.95 -21.90
C VAL A 210 9.99 23.48 -22.87
N LEU A 211 8.73 23.08 -22.71
CA LEU A 211 7.62 23.59 -23.54
C LEU A 211 7.41 25.09 -23.32
N GLY A 212 7.40 25.56 -22.07
CA GLY A 212 7.23 26.98 -21.76
C GLY A 212 8.37 27.86 -22.28
N LEU A 213 9.61 27.39 -22.17
CA LEU A 213 10.77 28.06 -22.74
C LEU A 213 10.71 28.08 -24.27
N THR A 214 10.32 26.98 -24.90
CA THR A 214 10.21 26.89 -26.37
C THR A 214 9.15 27.85 -26.89
N GLU A 215 7.98 27.91 -26.24
CA GLU A 215 6.92 28.84 -26.61
C GLU A 215 7.34 30.30 -26.38
N ALA A 216 7.96 30.59 -25.24
CA ALA A 216 8.49 31.92 -24.90
C ALA A 216 9.48 32.43 -25.97
N ILE A 217 10.44 31.59 -26.37
CA ILE A 217 11.43 31.92 -27.40
C ILE A 217 10.77 32.10 -28.77
N GLY A 218 9.82 31.23 -29.14
CA GLY A 218 9.10 31.34 -30.42
C GLY A 218 8.31 32.64 -30.54
N ARG A 219 7.58 33.01 -29.49
CA ARG A 219 6.84 34.28 -29.42
C ARG A 219 7.78 35.48 -29.50
N PHE A 220 8.89 35.46 -28.77
CA PHE A 220 9.88 36.54 -28.80
C PHE A 220 10.52 36.72 -30.19
N GLY A 221 10.88 35.62 -30.87
CA GLY A 221 11.42 35.65 -32.23
C GLY A 221 10.45 36.26 -33.25
N GLY A 222 9.15 35.94 -33.14
CA GLY A 222 8.10 36.53 -33.98
C GLY A 222 7.94 38.05 -33.81
N VAL A 223 8.14 38.56 -32.59
CA VAL A 223 8.06 39.99 -32.29
C VAL A 223 9.22 40.76 -32.89
N LEU A 224 10.44 40.21 -32.82
CA LEU A 224 11.64 40.83 -33.42
C LEU A 224 11.62 40.78 -34.96
N GLY A 225 10.98 39.77 -35.55
CA GLY A 225 10.83 39.64 -37.00
C GLY A 225 9.77 40.58 -37.62
N ALA A 226 8.89 41.16 -36.81
CA ALA A 226 7.85 42.08 -37.27
C ALA A 226 8.43 43.49 -37.47
N GLN A 227 8.75 43.85 -38.73
CA GLN A 227 9.18 45.20 -39.08
C GLN A 227 8.12 46.24 -38.70
N GLY A 228 8.52 47.29 -37.97
CA GLY A 228 7.65 48.41 -37.59
C GLY A 228 6.87 48.26 -36.28
N SER A 229 7.27 47.33 -35.41
CA SER A 229 6.62 47.14 -34.10
C SER A 229 6.85 48.32 -33.16
N ASP A 230 5.76 48.97 -32.74
CA ASP A 230 5.77 50.05 -31.74
C ASP A 230 6.33 49.54 -30.40
N LEU A 231 7.05 50.40 -29.66
CA LEU A 231 7.71 50.05 -28.39
C LEU A 231 6.71 49.44 -27.39
N LYS A 232 5.47 49.95 -27.40
CA LYS A 232 4.36 49.44 -26.58
C LYS A 232 4.01 47.98 -26.88
N THR A 233 4.06 47.58 -28.15
CA THR A 233 3.81 46.19 -28.58
C THR A 233 4.95 45.28 -28.12
N ILE A 234 6.20 45.72 -28.24
CA ILE A 234 7.37 44.96 -27.77
C ILE A 234 7.29 44.75 -26.25
N THR A 235 7.01 45.81 -25.47
CA THR A 235 6.87 45.70 -24.02
C THR A 235 5.74 44.74 -23.62
N THR A 236 4.58 44.84 -24.27
CA THR A 236 3.42 43.98 -23.97
C THR A 236 3.73 42.50 -24.23
N GLN A 237 4.40 42.21 -25.36
CA GLN A 237 4.77 40.85 -25.73
C GLN A 237 5.85 40.27 -24.78
N LEU A 238 6.84 41.09 -24.39
CA LEU A 238 7.81 40.69 -23.37
C LEU A 238 7.15 40.34 -22.04
N THR A 239 6.16 41.11 -21.58
CA THR A 239 5.40 40.79 -20.36
C THR A 239 4.67 39.46 -20.48
N GLN A 240 4.06 39.16 -21.63
CA GLN A 240 3.38 37.87 -21.86
C GLN A 240 4.37 36.69 -21.88
N VAL A 241 5.54 36.87 -22.49
CA VAL A 241 6.62 35.86 -22.51
C VAL A 241 7.11 35.56 -21.09
N ILE A 242 7.33 36.59 -20.28
CA ILE A 242 7.76 36.44 -18.88
C ILE A 242 6.68 35.72 -18.05
N GLY A 243 5.40 36.06 -18.23
CA GLY A 243 4.30 35.39 -17.52
C GLY A 243 4.13 33.90 -17.88
N GLY A 244 4.34 33.53 -19.14
CA GLY A 244 4.36 32.14 -19.58
C GLY A 244 5.53 31.37 -18.97
N LEU A 245 6.70 31.99 -18.92
CA LEU A 245 7.90 31.40 -18.32
C LEU A 245 7.77 31.20 -16.81
N ASP A 246 7.22 32.18 -16.09
CA ASP A 246 6.93 32.09 -14.66
C ASP A 246 6.04 30.88 -14.35
N THR A 247 4.95 30.71 -15.10
CA THR A 247 4.01 29.60 -14.92
C THR A 247 4.68 28.24 -15.17
N ALA A 248 5.58 28.16 -16.16
CA ALA A 248 6.33 26.95 -16.46
C ALA A 248 7.31 26.57 -15.33
N PHE A 249 8.03 27.56 -14.77
CA PHE A 249 8.91 27.34 -13.62
C PHE A 249 8.14 26.89 -12.38
N VAL A 250 7.01 27.52 -12.08
CA VAL A 250 6.17 27.11 -10.94
C VAL A 250 5.69 25.67 -11.10
N THR A 251 5.27 25.27 -12.30
CA THR A 251 4.87 23.87 -12.60
C THR A 251 5.99 22.87 -12.29
N THR A 252 7.25 23.21 -12.58
CA THR A 252 8.39 22.35 -12.20
C THR A 252 8.62 22.34 -10.70
N GLY A 253 8.56 23.51 -10.06
CA GLY A 253 8.71 23.64 -8.60
C GLY A 253 7.69 22.79 -7.85
N GLU A 254 6.42 22.83 -8.28
CA GLU A 254 5.34 22.01 -7.73
C GLU A 254 5.62 20.52 -7.88
N GLY A 255 6.04 20.07 -9.06
CA GLY A 255 6.43 18.68 -9.29
C GLY A 255 7.55 18.22 -8.36
N LEU A 256 8.59 19.05 -8.19
CA LEU A 256 9.71 18.73 -7.30
C LEU A 256 9.29 18.66 -5.83
N VAL A 257 8.47 19.62 -5.36
CA VAL A 257 7.94 19.62 -3.99
C VAL A 257 7.07 18.39 -3.74
N ALA A 258 6.18 18.05 -4.69
CA ALA A 258 5.33 16.87 -4.60
C ALA A 258 6.16 15.58 -4.58
N ALA A 259 7.11 15.43 -5.50
CA ALA A 259 7.99 14.27 -5.56
C ALA A 259 8.83 14.10 -4.28
N LEU A 260 9.34 15.20 -3.71
CA LEU A 260 10.08 15.20 -2.45
C LEU A 260 9.18 14.74 -1.28
N GLY A 261 7.97 15.28 -1.18
CA GLY A 261 7.01 14.89 -0.13
C GLY A 261 6.63 13.41 -0.21
N ILE A 262 6.36 12.91 -1.42
CA ILE A 262 6.05 11.50 -1.67
C ILE A 262 7.25 10.61 -1.35
N HIS A 263 8.46 11.01 -1.75
CA HIS A 263 9.68 10.27 -1.46
C HIS A 263 9.94 10.16 0.04
N LEU A 264 9.73 11.25 0.78
CA LEU A 264 9.88 11.25 2.24
C LEU A 264 8.86 10.30 2.89
N PHE A 265 7.59 10.34 2.46
CA PHE A 265 6.57 9.43 2.96
C PHE A 265 6.90 7.97 2.64
N LEU A 266 7.33 7.67 1.41
CA LEU A 266 7.82 6.34 1.03
C LEU A 266 8.92 5.84 1.96
N THR A 267 9.91 6.68 2.27
CA THR A 267 11.03 6.33 3.16
C THR A 267 10.55 5.99 4.58
N PHE A 268 9.65 6.78 5.15
CA PHE A 268 9.10 6.49 6.47
C PHE A 268 8.27 5.21 6.49
N LEU A 269 7.49 4.98 5.43
CA LEU A 269 6.64 3.80 5.33
C LEU A 269 7.47 2.52 5.13
N ARG A 270 8.50 2.57 4.28
CA ARG A 270 9.44 1.45 4.11
C ARG A 270 10.12 1.09 5.43
N ARG A 271 10.55 2.09 6.20
CA ARG A 271 11.10 1.86 7.55
C ARG A 271 10.07 1.22 8.50
N ALA A 272 8.78 1.48 8.33
CA ALA A 272 7.72 0.83 9.11
C ALA A 272 7.52 -0.64 8.69
N ASP A 273 7.58 -0.93 7.39
CA ASP A 273 7.57 -2.31 6.85
C ASP A 273 8.77 -3.11 7.34
N ASP A 274 9.99 -2.57 7.23
CA ASP A 274 11.21 -3.27 7.65
C ASP A 274 11.13 -3.65 9.14
N ARG A 275 10.69 -2.72 9.99
CA ARG A 275 10.44 -2.99 11.42
C ARG A 275 9.37 -4.05 11.64
N PHE A 276 8.30 -4.03 10.85
CA PHE A 276 7.26 -5.05 10.95
C PHE A 276 7.77 -6.44 10.53
N MET A 277 8.63 -6.51 9.51
CA MET A 277 9.25 -7.76 9.06
C MET A 277 10.22 -8.31 10.11
N ASP A 278 11.01 -7.46 10.73
CA ASP A 278 11.88 -7.84 11.86
C ASP A 278 11.07 -8.34 13.05
N ASP A 279 9.99 -7.65 13.41
CA ASP A 279 9.05 -8.09 14.45
C ASP A 279 8.48 -9.48 14.10
N CYS A 280 8.04 -9.70 12.85
CA CYS A 280 7.56 -10.99 12.37
C CYS A 280 8.63 -12.09 12.53
N ARG A 281 9.88 -11.84 12.07
CA ARG A 281 11.00 -12.78 12.17
C ARG A 281 11.28 -13.15 13.64
N ALA A 282 11.36 -12.15 14.52
CA ALA A 282 11.61 -12.35 15.95
C ALA A 282 10.49 -13.16 16.62
N GLN A 283 9.23 -12.85 16.31
CA GLN A 283 8.07 -13.56 16.86
C GLN A 283 7.98 -15.01 16.37
N CYS A 284 8.28 -15.27 15.08
CA CYS A 284 8.33 -16.62 14.54
C CYS A 284 9.44 -17.45 15.21
N SER A 285 10.64 -16.89 15.33
CA SER A 285 11.77 -17.59 15.98
C SER A 285 11.47 -17.91 17.46
N ARG A 286 10.91 -16.93 18.20
CA ARG A 286 10.53 -17.11 19.61
C ARG A 286 9.43 -18.15 19.79
N HIS A 287 8.35 -18.11 19.02
CA HIS A 287 7.20 -18.99 19.24
C HIS A 287 7.30 -20.37 18.57
N VAL A 288 8.05 -20.47 17.47
CA VAL A 288 8.17 -21.71 16.69
C VAL A 288 9.53 -22.35 16.97
N THR A 289 10.63 -21.73 16.55
CA THR A 289 11.97 -22.36 16.59
C THR A 289 12.41 -22.72 18.01
N SER A 290 12.12 -21.88 19.02
CA SER A 290 12.50 -22.17 20.41
C SER A 290 11.67 -23.27 21.08
N ARG A 291 10.47 -23.57 20.55
CA ARG A 291 9.52 -24.51 21.15
C ARG A 291 9.33 -25.79 20.37
N VAL A 292 9.75 -25.84 19.09
CA VAL A 292 9.68 -27.06 18.29
C VAL A 292 10.73 -28.06 18.78
N ARG A 293 10.28 -29.19 19.31
CA ARG A 293 11.12 -30.36 19.59
C ARG A 293 10.83 -31.40 18.52
N VAL A 294 11.74 -31.52 17.55
CA VAL A 294 11.76 -32.69 16.68
C VAL A 294 12.40 -33.79 17.50
N GLY A 295 11.58 -34.71 18.03
CA GLY A 295 12.07 -35.81 18.84
C GLY A 295 13.22 -36.51 18.13
N THR A 296 14.40 -36.51 18.74
CA THR A 296 15.37 -37.57 18.53
C THR A 296 14.64 -38.86 18.82
N ASN A 297 14.63 -39.79 17.87
CA ASN A 297 14.11 -41.14 18.10
C ASN A 297 14.64 -41.66 19.44
N GLU A 298 13.75 -41.80 20.42
CA GLU A 298 13.95 -42.78 21.47
C GLU A 298 13.64 -44.14 20.83
N ASN A 299 14.71 -44.94 20.72
CA ASN A 299 14.82 -46.33 20.24
C ASN A 299 14.91 -46.54 18.72
#